data_AF-A0A2G3E7A4-F1
#
_entry.id   AF-A0A2G3E7A4-F1
#
_cell.length_a   1.000
_cell.length_b   1.000
_cell.length_c   1.000
_cell.angle_alpha   90.00
_cell.angle_beta   90.00
_cell.angle_gamma   90.00
#
_symmetry.space_group_name_H-M   'P 1'
#
loop_
_entity.id
_entity.type
_entity.pdbx_description
1 polymer ?
#
loop_
_entity_poly.entity_id
_entity_poly.type
_entity_poly.pdbx_seq_one_letter_code
_entity_poly.pdbx_strand_id
1 'polypeptide(L)'
;MGKIFKHKLTRRQKEILERTKLPNNWEELSTYHRRIIKRIEKMIKYLEKKYGKKFYYKGYIPENKLFFDKESLLVYAEGDDPEVDCFAVEPKGLGFTDEYAWVIQTPIVQKEMEEKLAGIFEGQNYKMFVELTGVSDEGEVKCFHIYIYLENTDMSVTEQLIDKVILAITDDSRVHSIDMYCFGESIVDKITAKEHNRCFDLDDIVIHYMSHEKDRAKGIGWTKR
;
A
#
# COMPACT_ATOMS: atom_id res chain seq x y z
N MET A 1 2.59 -12.25 -53.02
CA MET A 1 2.66 -11.03 -52.18
C MET A 1 1.70 -11.19 -51.02
N GLY A 2 2.21 -11.54 -49.84
CA GLY A 2 1.39 -11.72 -48.63
C GLY A 2 0.94 -10.37 -48.09
N LYS A 3 -0.35 -10.23 -47.77
CA LYS A 3 -0.89 -9.06 -47.06
C LYS A 3 -0.15 -8.92 -45.73
N ILE A 4 0.74 -7.93 -45.63
CA ILE A 4 1.32 -7.52 -44.35
C ILE A 4 0.17 -6.92 -43.55
N PHE A 5 -0.38 -7.69 -42.59
CA PHE A 5 -1.33 -7.17 -41.61
C PHE A 5 -0.59 -6.10 -40.80
N LYS A 6 -0.79 -4.82 -41.15
CA LYS A 6 -0.31 -3.70 -40.34
C LYS A 6 -1.02 -3.75 -38.99
N HIS A 7 -0.28 -4.06 -37.93
CA HIS A 7 -0.82 -4.05 -36.58
C HIS A 7 -0.96 -2.60 -36.14
N LYS A 8 -2.19 -2.18 -35.83
CA LYS A 8 -2.47 -0.81 -35.38
C LYS A 8 -2.36 -0.74 -33.87
N LEU A 9 -1.42 0.06 -33.36
CA LEU A 9 -1.32 0.38 -31.94
C LEU A 9 -2.56 1.13 -31.45
N THR A 10 -3.06 0.77 -30.26
CA THR A 10 -4.14 1.52 -29.59
C THR A 10 -3.63 2.87 -29.08
N ARG A 11 -4.55 3.77 -28.70
CA ARG A 11 -4.17 5.07 -28.11
C ARG A 11 -3.30 4.89 -26.85
N ARG A 12 -3.76 4.03 -25.93
CA ARG A 12 -3.05 3.67 -24.69
C ARG A 12 -1.64 3.12 -24.97
N GLN A 13 -1.51 2.25 -25.97
CA GLN A 13 -0.21 1.67 -26.33
C GLN A 13 0.76 2.74 -26.84
N LYS A 14 0.29 3.71 -27.64
CA LYS A 14 1.12 4.84 -28.07
C LYS A 14 1.54 5.72 -26.90
N GLU A 15 0.61 6.06 -26.00
CA GLU A 15 0.92 6.83 -24.78
C GLU A 15 2.01 6.15 -23.92
N ILE A 16 1.97 4.82 -23.78
CA ILE A 16 3.00 4.05 -23.06
C ILE A 16 4.34 4.08 -23.79
N LEU A 17 4.34 3.92 -25.12
CA LEU A 17 5.56 3.96 -25.93
C LEU A 17 6.22 5.34 -25.90
N GLU A 18 5.44 6.42 -25.95
CA GLU A 18 5.92 7.80 -25.80
C GLU A 18 6.60 8.02 -24.44
N ARG A 19 5.95 7.59 -23.35
CA ARG A 19 6.52 7.69 -21.99
C ARG A 19 7.84 6.94 -21.84
N THR A 20 8.00 5.83 -22.57
CA THR A 20 9.21 5.00 -22.56
C THR A 20 10.21 5.38 -23.65
N LYS A 21 9.99 6.49 -24.37
CA LYS A 21 10.83 6.99 -25.48
C LYS A 21 11.05 5.95 -26.59
N LEU A 22 10.05 5.11 -26.82
CA LEU A 22 10.04 4.09 -27.86
C LEU A 22 9.27 4.56 -29.11
N PRO A 23 9.53 3.97 -30.29
CA PRO A 23 8.80 4.29 -31.51
C PRO A 23 7.28 4.06 -31.40
N ASN A 24 6.50 4.99 -31.96
CA ASN A 24 5.04 4.94 -31.97
C ASN A 24 4.42 4.20 -33.16
N ASN A 25 5.26 3.59 -33.99
CA ASN A 25 4.87 2.80 -35.15
C ASN A 25 5.21 1.33 -34.89
N TRP A 26 4.28 0.43 -35.17
CA TRP A 26 4.46 -1.00 -34.90
C TRP A 26 5.66 -1.59 -35.65
N GLU A 27 5.85 -1.20 -36.91
CA GLU A 27 6.94 -1.71 -37.74
C GLU A 27 8.33 -1.33 -37.19
N GLU A 28 8.44 -0.24 -36.44
CA GLU A 28 9.69 0.27 -35.86
C GLU A 28 10.02 -0.36 -34.50
N LEU A 29 9.06 -1.02 -33.85
CA LEU A 29 9.28 -1.73 -32.60
C LEU A 29 10.05 -3.04 -32.82
N SER A 30 11.03 -3.31 -31.95
CA SER A 30 11.67 -4.63 -31.87
C SER A 30 10.65 -5.71 -31.50
N THR A 31 10.94 -6.97 -31.86
CA THR A 31 10.10 -8.12 -31.48
C THR A 31 9.87 -8.19 -29.96
N TYR A 32 10.88 -7.83 -29.18
CA TYR A 32 10.80 -7.74 -27.73
C TYR A 32 9.80 -6.67 -27.26
N HIS A 33 9.92 -5.43 -27.75
CA HIS A 33 9.01 -4.34 -27.40
C HIS A 33 7.57 -4.61 -27.85
N ARG A 34 7.39 -5.22 -29.03
CA ARG A 34 6.07 -5.69 -29.52
C ARG A 34 5.41 -6.69 -28.57
N ARG A 35 6.21 -7.59 -27.98
CA ARG A 35 5.71 -8.57 -27.00
C ARG A 35 5.31 -7.87 -25.70
N ILE A 36 6.15 -6.97 -25.19
CA ILE A 36 5.90 -6.21 -23.96
C ILE A 36 4.63 -5.38 -24.08
N ILE A 37 4.48 -4.56 -25.13
CA ILE A 37 3.33 -3.65 -25.23
C ILE A 37 1.99 -4.40 -25.36
N LYS A 38 2.00 -5.60 -25.98
CA LYS A 38 0.84 -6.50 -26.00
C LYS A 38 0.55 -7.10 -24.63
N ARG A 39 1.61 -7.42 -23.88
CA ARG A 39 1.52 -8.01 -22.54
C ARG A 39 0.98 -7.01 -21.52
N ILE A 40 1.48 -5.79 -21.51
CA ILE A 40 0.97 -4.66 -20.72
C ILE A 40 -0.53 -4.45 -21.01
N GLU A 41 -0.94 -4.37 -22.28
CA GLU A 41 -2.36 -4.19 -22.64
C GLU A 41 -3.24 -5.35 -22.14
N LYS A 42 -2.74 -6.58 -22.14
CA LYS A 42 -3.47 -7.75 -21.61
C LYS A 42 -3.68 -7.66 -20.10
N MET A 43 -2.67 -7.22 -19.35
CA MET A 43 -2.72 -7.05 -17.90
C MET A 43 -3.64 -5.90 -17.49
N ILE A 44 -3.58 -4.75 -18.18
CA ILE A 44 -4.49 -3.63 -17.93
C ILE A 44 -5.94 -4.04 -18.23
N LYS A 45 -6.20 -4.71 -19.36
CA LYS A 45 -7.55 -5.20 -19.69
C LYS A 45 -8.10 -6.21 -18.68
N TYR A 46 -7.23 -7.00 -18.05
CA TYR A 46 -7.64 -7.88 -16.97
C TYR A 46 -8.23 -7.08 -15.80
N LEU A 47 -7.56 -6.00 -15.38
CA LEU A 47 -8.05 -5.12 -14.33
C LEU A 47 -9.35 -4.41 -14.72
N GLU A 48 -9.40 -3.84 -15.93
CA GLU A 48 -10.60 -3.14 -16.43
C GLU A 48 -11.81 -4.08 -16.48
N LYS A 49 -11.60 -5.34 -16.87
CA LYS A 49 -12.64 -6.37 -16.87
C LYS A 49 -13.06 -6.76 -15.45
N LYS A 50 -12.11 -6.87 -14.51
CA LYS A 50 -12.36 -7.28 -13.12
C LYS A 50 -13.09 -6.21 -12.32
N TYR A 51 -12.70 -4.95 -12.47
CA TYR A 51 -13.17 -3.83 -11.63
C TYR A 51 -14.10 -2.83 -12.33
N GLY A 52 -14.32 -2.96 -13.65
CA GLY A 52 -15.25 -2.11 -14.39
C GLY A 52 -14.84 -0.63 -14.48
N LYS A 53 -13.57 -0.31 -14.23
CA LYS A 53 -12.99 1.06 -14.25
C LYS A 53 -11.70 1.08 -15.06
N LYS A 54 -11.20 2.27 -15.42
CA LYS A 54 -9.94 2.41 -16.16
C LYS A 54 -8.73 2.34 -15.23
N PHE A 55 -7.63 1.85 -15.78
CA PHE A 55 -6.32 1.79 -15.12
C PHE A 55 -5.23 2.37 -16.03
N TYR A 56 -4.26 3.02 -15.41
CA TYR A 56 -3.19 3.75 -16.09
C TYR A 56 -1.82 3.14 -15.80
N TYR A 57 -0.97 3.16 -16.82
CA TYR A 57 0.39 2.63 -16.75
C TYR A 57 1.31 3.54 -15.91
N LYS A 58 2.01 2.94 -14.93
CA LYS A 58 3.11 3.59 -14.20
C LYS A 58 4.48 3.01 -14.59
N GLY A 59 4.58 1.70 -14.72
CA GLY A 59 5.85 1.02 -14.99
C GLY A 59 5.66 -0.45 -15.36
N TYR A 60 6.71 -1.08 -15.88
CA TYR A 60 6.71 -2.50 -16.19
C TYR A 60 8.08 -3.09 -15.96
N ILE A 61 8.11 -4.20 -15.22
CA ILE A 61 9.30 -4.97 -14.91
C ILE A 61 9.18 -6.29 -15.68
N PRO A 62 10.02 -6.55 -16.70
CA PRO A 62 10.03 -7.83 -17.39
C PRO A 62 10.60 -8.92 -16.47
N GLU A 63 10.15 -10.17 -16.67
CA GLU A 63 10.75 -11.33 -16.00
C GLU A 63 12.27 -11.37 -16.26
N ASN A 64 13.04 -11.47 -15.17
CA ASN A 64 14.48 -11.67 -15.23
C ASN A 64 14.90 -12.87 -14.40
N LYS A 65 15.12 -14.00 -15.09
CA LYS A 65 15.49 -15.27 -14.44
C LYS A 65 16.85 -15.25 -13.77
N LEU A 66 17.77 -14.35 -14.18
CA LEU A 66 19.10 -14.27 -13.59
C LEU A 66 19.06 -13.66 -12.19
N PHE A 67 18.15 -12.70 -11.96
CA PHE A 67 17.96 -12.03 -10.67
C PHE A 67 16.72 -12.51 -9.91
N PHE A 68 16.05 -13.55 -10.43
CA PHE A 68 14.79 -14.07 -9.90
C PHE A 68 13.65 -13.03 -9.86
N ASP A 69 13.73 -11.98 -10.69
CA ASP A 69 12.66 -10.98 -10.80
C ASP A 69 11.49 -11.57 -11.56
N LYS A 70 10.30 -11.51 -10.94
CA LYS A 70 9.05 -11.86 -11.60
C LYS A 70 8.62 -10.72 -12.52
N GLU A 71 7.90 -11.08 -13.58
CA GLU A 71 7.21 -10.07 -14.39
C GLU A 71 6.16 -9.36 -13.54
N SER A 72 6.19 -8.02 -13.54
CA SER A 72 5.16 -7.21 -12.89
C SER A 72 4.83 -5.95 -13.69
N LEU A 73 3.57 -5.54 -13.61
CA LEU A 73 3.09 -4.27 -14.15
C LEU A 73 2.67 -3.38 -12.99
N LEU A 74 3.21 -2.16 -12.94
CA LEU A 74 2.77 -1.13 -11.99
C LEU A 74 1.71 -0.26 -12.64
N VAL A 75 0.57 -0.13 -11.96
CA VAL A 75 -0.57 0.69 -12.40
C VAL A 75 -1.19 1.47 -11.24
N TYR A 76 -2.06 2.40 -11.56
CA TYR A 76 -2.99 3.08 -10.64
C TYR A 76 -4.35 3.22 -11.33
N ALA A 77 -5.46 3.31 -10.56
CA ALA A 77 -6.78 3.44 -11.16
C ALA A 77 -7.15 4.89 -11.50
N GLU A 78 -8.22 5.07 -12.27
CA GLU A 78 -8.78 6.39 -12.53
C GLU A 78 -9.32 7.04 -11.24
N GLY A 79 -8.71 8.16 -10.85
CA GLY A 79 -9.02 8.90 -9.62
C GLY A 79 -7.99 8.73 -8.50
N ASP A 80 -7.11 7.73 -8.61
CA ASP A 80 -6.10 7.40 -7.60
C ASP A 80 -4.82 8.26 -7.76
N ASP A 81 -4.07 8.45 -6.67
CA ASP A 81 -2.78 9.17 -6.68
C ASP A 81 -1.66 8.28 -7.26
N PRO A 82 -1.03 8.64 -8.40
CA PRO A 82 0.01 7.84 -9.03
C PRO A 82 1.33 7.72 -8.22
N GLU A 83 1.49 8.40 -7.10
CA GLU A 83 2.67 8.32 -6.23
C GLU A 83 2.44 7.49 -4.95
N VAL A 84 1.18 7.23 -4.59
CA VAL A 84 0.80 6.54 -3.35
C VAL A 84 -0.02 5.28 -3.64
N ASP A 85 -0.97 5.36 -4.57
CA ASP A 85 -1.97 4.31 -4.85
C ASP A 85 -1.55 3.39 -6.02
N CYS A 86 -0.24 3.30 -6.27
CA CYS A 86 0.27 2.36 -7.26
C CYS A 86 0.32 0.94 -6.70
N PHE A 87 -0.03 -0.04 -7.51
CA PHE A 87 -0.04 -1.44 -7.13
C PHE A 87 0.46 -2.34 -8.26
N ALA A 88 0.89 -3.55 -7.92
CA ALA A 88 1.40 -4.51 -8.89
C ALA A 88 0.30 -5.43 -9.44
N VAL A 89 0.47 -5.79 -10.72
CA VAL A 89 -0.21 -6.90 -11.37
C VAL A 89 0.85 -7.90 -11.80
N GLU A 90 0.66 -9.16 -11.47
CA GLU A 90 1.63 -10.23 -11.73
C GLU A 90 0.97 -11.42 -12.46
N PRO A 91 1.71 -12.15 -13.30
CA PRO A 91 1.24 -13.43 -13.84
C PRO A 91 1.03 -14.49 -12.75
N LYS A 92 -0.11 -15.19 -12.78
CA LYS A 92 -0.41 -16.32 -11.90
C LYS A 92 -1.05 -17.45 -12.73
N GLY A 93 -0.30 -18.51 -12.98
CA GLY A 93 -0.73 -19.61 -13.85
C GLY A 93 -1.08 -19.13 -15.26
N LEU A 94 -2.32 -19.39 -15.70
CA LEU A 94 -2.84 -18.93 -17.00
C LEU A 94 -3.41 -17.49 -16.97
N GLY A 95 -3.52 -16.89 -15.79
CA GLY A 95 -4.14 -15.58 -15.55
C GLY A 95 -3.18 -14.58 -14.91
N PHE A 96 -3.77 -13.67 -14.14
CA PHE A 96 -3.08 -12.62 -13.41
C PHE A 96 -3.65 -12.51 -11.99
N THR A 97 -2.81 -12.00 -11.10
CA THR A 97 -3.20 -11.52 -9.76
C THR A 97 -2.85 -10.05 -9.66
N ASP A 98 -3.50 -9.34 -8.76
CA ASP A 98 -3.27 -7.92 -8.52
C ASP A 98 -3.44 -7.57 -7.05
N GLU A 99 -2.84 -6.45 -6.67
CA GLU A 99 -2.85 -5.92 -5.31
C GLU A 99 -3.87 -4.79 -5.12
N TYR A 100 -4.84 -4.62 -6.03
CA TYR A 100 -5.72 -3.46 -5.97
C TYR A 100 -6.65 -3.45 -4.75
N ALA A 101 -6.94 -4.64 -4.20
CA ALA A 101 -7.70 -4.76 -2.96
C ALA A 101 -7.03 -4.04 -1.79
N TRP A 102 -5.69 -4.04 -1.73
CA TRP A 102 -4.92 -3.34 -0.70
C TRP A 102 -5.15 -1.83 -0.79
N VAL A 103 -5.06 -1.28 -2.00
CA VAL A 103 -5.31 0.15 -2.27
C VAL A 103 -6.72 0.57 -1.87
N ILE A 104 -7.73 -0.25 -2.17
CA ILE A 104 -9.13 0.04 -1.82
C ILE A 104 -9.35 -0.02 -0.30
N GLN A 105 -8.78 -1.02 0.37
CA GLN A 105 -9.08 -1.30 1.77
C GLN A 105 -8.31 -0.39 2.74
N THR A 106 -7.10 0.06 2.40
CA THR A 106 -6.29 0.91 3.29
C THR A 106 -7.04 2.15 3.78
N PRO A 107 -7.63 3.02 2.93
CA PRO A 107 -8.37 4.19 3.41
C PRO A 107 -9.65 3.83 4.17
N ILE A 108 -10.27 2.68 3.89
CA ILE A 108 -11.47 2.20 4.60
C ILE A 108 -11.09 1.84 6.04
N VAL A 109 -10.05 1.02 6.22
CA VAL A 109 -9.59 0.60 7.56
C VAL A 109 -8.97 1.76 8.33
N GLN A 110 -8.23 2.65 7.66
CA GLN A 110 -7.71 3.88 8.27
C GLN A 110 -8.85 4.67 8.93
N LYS A 111 -9.91 4.97 8.17
CA LYS A 111 -11.06 5.71 8.67
C LYS A 111 -11.81 4.94 9.76
N GLU A 112 -11.97 3.63 9.61
CA GLU A 112 -12.58 2.77 10.63
C GLU A 112 -11.85 2.89 11.98
N MET A 113 -10.51 2.85 11.96
CA MET A 113 -9.71 3.00 13.17
C MET A 113 -9.73 4.41 13.73
N GLU A 114 -9.76 5.45 12.87
CA GLU A 114 -9.90 6.84 13.31
C GLU A 114 -11.21 7.06 14.06
N GLU A 115 -12.31 6.51 13.54
CA GLU A 115 -13.62 6.56 14.18
C GLU A 115 -13.64 5.76 15.49
N LYS A 116 -13.02 4.57 15.49
CA LYS A 116 -12.97 3.69 16.66
C LYS A 116 -12.14 4.26 17.82
N LEU A 117 -11.07 4.98 17.51
CA LEU A 117 -10.17 5.60 18.51
C LEU A 117 -10.47 7.08 18.75
N ALA A 118 -11.57 7.59 18.18
CA ALA A 118 -11.99 8.96 18.34
C ALA A 118 -12.13 9.35 19.81
N GLY A 119 -11.57 10.50 20.18
CA GLY A 119 -11.63 11.04 21.54
C GLY A 119 -10.62 10.47 22.54
N ILE A 120 -9.94 9.34 22.25
CA ILE A 120 -8.88 8.82 23.13
C ILE A 120 -7.76 9.85 23.28
N PHE A 121 -7.38 10.48 22.18
CA PHE A 121 -6.27 11.43 22.07
C PHE A 121 -6.73 12.90 22.12
N GLU A 122 -7.90 13.20 22.69
CA GLU A 122 -8.39 14.58 22.77
C GLU A 122 -7.38 15.48 23.51
N GLY A 123 -7.06 16.63 22.92
CA GLY A 123 -6.06 17.57 23.43
C GLY A 123 -4.61 17.17 23.21
N GLN A 124 -4.34 16.06 22.50
CA GLN A 124 -2.99 15.64 22.13
C GLN A 124 -2.68 16.02 20.68
N ASN A 125 -1.40 16.29 20.38
CA ASN A 125 -0.94 16.33 18.99
C ASN A 125 -0.48 14.94 18.57
N TYR A 126 -1.19 14.34 17.61
CA TYR A 126 -0.91 12.97 17.17
C TYR A 126 -1.24 12.75 15.70
N LYS A 127 -0.62 11.71 15.12
CA LYS A 127 -1.04 11.10 13.86
C LYS A 127 -1.15 9.60 14.02
N MET A 128 -2.03 9.01 13.22
CA MET A 128 -2.23 7.57 13.18
C MET A 128 -2.22 7.07 11.74
N PHE A 129 -1.58 5.93 11.52
CA PHE A 129 -1.55 5.25 10.23
C PHE A 129 -1.85 3.78 10.40
N VAL A 130 -2.59 3.22 9.44
CA VAL A 130 -2.85 1.79 9.32
C VAL A 130 -2.01 1.23 8.18
N GLU A 131 -1.33 0.12 8.46
CA GLU A 131 -0.63 -0.67 7.45
C GLU A 131 -1.29 -2.04 7.34
N LEU A 132 -1.92 -2.33 6.21
CA LEU A 132 -2.47 -3.65 5.96
C LEU A 132 -1.31 -4.64 5.76
N THR A 133 -1.41 -5.81 6.40
CA THR A 133 -0.43 -6.91 6.26
C THR A 133 -1.07 -8.21 5.80
N GLY A 134 -2.40 -8.25 5.70
CA GLY A 134 -3.14 -9.37 5.11
C GLY A 134 -4.47 -8.93 4.52
N VAL A 135 -4.64 -9.11 3.22
CA VAL A 135 -5.91 -8.93 2.49
C VAL A 135 -6.14 -10.17 1.60
N SER A 136 -7.36 -10.71 1.61
CA SER A 136 -7.71 -11.86 0.76
C SER A 136 -7.93 -11.46 -0.70
N ASP A 137 -7.98 -12.44 -1.60
CA ASP A 137 -8.24 -12.21 -3.03
C ASP A 137 -9.64 -11.59 -3.27
N GLU A 138 -10.59 -11.80 -2.35
CA GLU A 138 -11.93 -11.22 -2.34
C GLU A 138 -11.98 -9.80 -1.73
N GLY A 139 -10.84 -9.30 -1.23
CA GLY A 139 -10.72 -7.99 -0.61
C GLY A 139 -11.11 -7.95 0.86
N GLU A 140 -11.15 -9.08 1.55
CA GLU A 140 -11.39 -9.12 2.99
C GLU A 140 -10.07 -8.84 3.75
N VAL A 141 -10.08 -7.85 4.64
CA VAL A 141 -8.92 -7.52 5.48
C VAL A 141 -8.80 -8.54 6.60
N LYS A 142 -7.67 -9.25 6.62
CA LYS A 142 -7.35 -10.29 7.60
C LYS A 142 -6.44 -9.79 8.71
N CYS A 143 -5.58 -8.83 8.41
CA CYS A 143 -4.48 -8.46 9.29
C CYS A 143 -3.99 -7.03 8.98
N PHE A 144 -3.78 -6.21 10.00
CA PHE A 144 -3.16 -4.88 9.87
C PHE A 144 -2.47 -4.42 11.16
N HIS A 145 -1.55 -3.46 11.01
CA HIS A 145 -0.84 -2.79 12.08
C HIS A 145 -1.38 -1.37 12.25
N ILE A 146 -1.34 -0.86 13.48
CA ILE A 146 -1.65 0.54 13.78
C ILE A 146 -0.38 1.21 14.30
N TYR A 147 0.01 2.32 13.67
CA TYR A 147 1.10 3.16 14.13
C TYR A 147 0.54 4.48 14.63
N ILE A 148 0.90 4.86 15.85
CA ILE A 148 0.48 6.09 16.49
C ILE A 148 1.72 6.90 16.83
N TYR A 149 1.77 8.15 16.38
CA TYR A 149 2.87 9.07 16.63
C TYR A 149 2.31 10.21 17.47
N LEU A 150 2.85 10.42 18.66
CA LEU A 150 2.30 11.29 19.70
C LEU A 150 3.35 12.26 20.22
N GLU A 151 3.04 13.55 20.28
CA GLU A 151 3.92 14.55 20.91
C GLU A 151 3.59 14.72 22.39
N ASN A 152 3.99 13.74 23.20
CA ASN A 152 3.82 13.78 24.65
C ASN A 152 4.86 12.89 25.36
N THR A 153 5.55 13.42 26.36
CA THR A 153 6.56 12.68 27.14
C THR A 153 6.13 12.37 28.57
N ASP A 154 4.92 12.78 28.99
CA ASP A 154 4.37 12.45 30.30
C ASP A 154 3.96 10.98 30.33
N MET A 155 4.78 10.16 30.98
CA MET A 155 4.55 8.71 31.08
C MET A 155 3.17 8.35 31.66
N SER A 156 2.67 9.11 32.63
CA SER A 156 1.37 8.79 33.24
C SER A 156 0.24 9.01 32.25
N VAL A 157 0.35 10.04 31.42
CA VAL A 157 -0.61 10.33 30.35
C VAL A 157 -0.48 9.27 29.24
N THR A 158 0.73 9.00 28.75
CA THR A 158 0.93 8.08 27.63
C THR A 158 0.56 6.63 27.98
N GLU A 159 0.82 6.18 29.21
CA GLU A 159 0.38 4.85 29.69
C GLU A 159 -1.16 4.73 29.73
N GLN A 160 -1.86 5.76 30.20
CA GLN A 160 -3.32 5.79 30.19
C GLN A 160 -3.90 5.80 28.77
N LEU A 161 -3.23 6.49 27.83
CA LEU A 161 -3.66 6.53 26.43
C LEU A 161 -3.52 5.15 25.78
N ILE A 162 -2.38 4.48 25.92
CA ILE A 162 -2.22 3.14 25.33
C ILE A 162 -3.17 2.14 25.96
N ASP A 163 -3.43 2.20 27.28
CA ASP A 163 -4.44 1.34 27.92
C ASP A 163 -5.83 1.49 27.28
N LYS A 164 -6.25 2.73 27.02
CA LYS A 164 -7.52 3.01 26.33
C LYS A 164 -7.53 2.49 24.89
N VAL A 165 -6.43 2.63 24.16
CA VAL A 165 -6.29 2.08 22.81
C VAL A 165 -6.43 0.57 22.84
N ILE A 166 -5.70 -0.12 23.72
CA ILE A 166 -5.75 -1.58 23.83
C ILE A 166 -7.16 -2.05 24.18
N LEU A 167 -7.84 -1.37 25.11
CA LEU A 167 -9.22 -1.69 25.46
C LEU A 167 -10.17 -1.54 24.27
N ALA A 168 -10.02 -0.48 23.46
CA ALA A 168 -10.88 -0.21 22.31
C ALA A 168 -10.70 -1.23 21.16
N ILE A 169 -9.50 -1.80 21.01
CA ILE A 169 -9.15 -2.68 19.88
C ILE A 169 -9.09 -4.16 20.23
N THR A 170 -9.21 -4.55 21.50
CA THR A 170 -8.98 -5.94 21.93
C THR A 170 -9.91 -6.96 21.27
N ASP A 171 -11.12 -6.55 20.90
CA ASP A 171 -12.11 -7.40 20.24
C ASP A 171 -11.93 -7.48 18.71
N ASP A 172 -10.99 -6.70 18.16
CA ASP A 172 -10.69 -6.71 16.73
C ASP A 172 -9.56 -7.68 16.41
N SER A 173 -9.94 -8.89 16.00
CA SER A 173 -9.00 -9.94 15.66
C SER A 173 -8.11 -9.63 14.44
N ARG A 174 -8.42 -8.58 13.67
CA ARG A 174 -7.59 -8.15 12.53
C ARG A 174 -6.39 -7.31 12.97
N VAL A 175 -6.43 -6.70 14.15
CA VAL A 175 -5.35 -5.85 14.65
C VAL A 175 -4.21 -6.74 15.13
N HIS A 176 -3.13 -6.80 14.36
CA HIS A 176 -2.00 -7.68 14.68
C HIS A 176 -1.04 -7.02 15.67
N SER A 177 -0.65 -5.78 15.38
CA SER A 177 0.23 -4.99 16.24
C SER A 177 -0.21 -3.55 16.35
N ILE A 178 0.19 -2.94 17.46
CA ILE A 178 0.10 -1.50 17.69
C ILE A 178 1.46 -1.03 18.15
N ASP A 179 1.95 0.03 17.52
CA ASP A 179 3.16 0.74 17.88
C ASP A 179 2.81 2.20 18.16
N MET A 180 3.03 2.65 19.39
CA MET A 180 2.84 4.05 19.79
C MET A 180 4.19 4.68 20.15
N TYR A 181 4.62 5.59 19.29
CA TYR A 181 5.87 6.35 19.44
C TYR A 181 5.58 7.72 20.02
N CYS A 182 6.27 8.06 21.10
CA CYS A 182 6.10 9.31 21.82
C CYS A 182 7.35 10.17 21.64
N PHE A 183 7.17 11.41 21.21
CA PHE A 183 8.24 12.34 20.88
C PHE A 183 8.25 13.54 21.83
N GLY A 184 9.44 14.04 22.14
CA GLY A 184 9.62 15.31 22.87
C GLY A 184 9.67 16.54 21.97
N GLU A 185 9.88 16.34 20.67
CA GLU A 185 9.95 17.40 19.68
C GLU A 185 8.71 17.46 18.79
N SER A 186 8.48 18.63 18.18
CA SER A 186 7.38 18.82 17.25
C SER A 186 7.72 18.28 15.86
N ILE A 187 7.44 16.99 15.65
CA ILE A 187 7.73 16.25 14.41
C ILE A 187 6.49 15.60 13.78
N VAL A 188 5.40 15.41 14.53
CA VAL A 188 4.22 14.64 14.09
C VAL A 188 3.64 15.23 12.82
N ASP A 189 3.57 16.56 12.71
CA ASP A 189 3.05 17.24 11.52
C ASP A 189 3.87 16.98 10.26
N LYS A 190 5.16 16.62 10.40
CA LYS A 190 6.06 16.30 9.28
C LYS A 190 5.91 14.86 8.79
N ILE A 191 5.29 13.98 9.58
CA ILE A 191 5.11 12.56 9.23
C ILE A 191 4.10 12.42 8.11
N THR A 192 4.49 11.75 7.03
CA THR A 192 3.62 11.47 5.87
C THR A 192 3.21 10.00 5.84
N ALA A 193 2.05 9.71 5.25
CA ALA A 193 1.60 8.32 5.04
C ALA A 193 2.58 7.48 4.20
N LYS A 194 3.41 8.13 3.36
CA LYS A 194 4.41 7.44 2.54
C LYS A 194 5.67 7.06 3.32
N GLU A 195 5.96 7.78 4.40
CA GLU A 195 7.27 7.71 5.06
C GLU A 195 7.17 7.37 6.54
N HIS A 196 5.98 7.17 7.11
CA HIS A 196 5.81 6.88 8.53
C HIS A 196 6.57 5.61 8.98
N ASN A 197 6.74 4.63 8.09
CA ASN A 197 7.49 3.40 8.36
C ASN A 197 8.99 3.50 8.03
N ARG A 198 9.43 4.59 7.38
CA ARG A 198 10.86 4.85 7.18
C ARG A 198 11.37 5.39 8.50
N CYS A 199 11.97 4.48 9.26
CA CYS A 199 12.71 4.70 10.51
C CYS A 199 13.01 6.19 10.71
N PHE A 200 12.20 6.85 11.56
CA PHE A 200 12.68 8.04 12.24
C PHE A 200 14.01 7.66 12.86
N ASP A 201 15.06 8.42 12.57
CA ASP A 201 16.34 8.27 13.25
C ASP A 201 16.03 8.23 14.74
N LEU A 202 16.35 7.09 15.37
CA LEU A 202 15.84 6.61 16.66
C LEU A 202 16.10 7.54 17.87
N ASP A 203 16.73 8.69 17.63
CA ASP A 203 17.21 9.62 18.64
C ASP A 203 16.10 10.54 19.18
N ASP A 204 14.99 10.71 18.46
CA ASP A 204 13.88 11.61 18.86
C ASP A 204 12.75 10.90 19.63
N ILE A 205 12.70 9.56 19.61
CA ILE A 205 11.67 8.77 20.31
C ILE A 205 12.02 8.74 21.79
N VAL A 206 11.17 9.36 22.61
CA VAL A 206 11.34 9.39 24.07
C VAL A 206 10.72 8.16 24.73
N ILE A 207 9.60 7.67 24.21
CA ILE A 207 8.90 6.49 24.73
C ILE A 207 8.32 5.67 23.58
N HIS A 208 8.48 4.34 23.60
CA HIS A 208 7.85 3.44 22.65
C HIS A 208 7.00 2.40 23.37
N TYR A 209 5.71 2.32 23.02
CA TYR A 209 4.82 1.25 23.46
C TYR A 209 4.51 0.32 22.29
N MET A 210 4.53 -0.97 22.57
CA MET A 210 4.23 -2.01 21.58
C MET A 210 3.25 -3.03 22.15
N SER A 211 2.23 -3.37 21.37
CA SER A 211 1.25 -4.42 21.70
C SER A 211 1.08 -5.37 20.52
N HIS A 212 1.20 -6.67 20.77
CA HIS A 212 1.05 -7.72 19.75
C HIS A 212 -0.15 -8.61 20.11
N GLU A 213 -0.89 -9.10 19.11
CA GLU A 213 -2.12 -9.90 19.28
C GLU A 213 -1.91 -11.09 20.25
N LYS A 214 -0.78 -11.80 20.10
CA LYS A 214 -0.39 -12.97 20.90
C LYS A 214 -0.13 -12.63 22.37
N ASP A 215 0.28 -11.41 22.65
CA ASP A 215 0.51 -10.94 24.02
C ASP A 215 -0.80 -10.50 24.65
N ARG A 216 -1.65 -9.78 23.90
CA ARG A 216 -3.02 -9.44 24.34
C ARG A 216 -3.84 -10.69 24.64
N ALA A 217 -3.72 -11.75 23.83
CA ALA A 217 -4.36 -13.03 24.06
C ALA A 217 -3.91 -13.73 25.37
N LYS A 218 -2.74 -13.36 25.91
CA LYS A 218 -2.24 -13.83 27.22
C LYS A 218 -2.54 -12.85 28.36
N GLY A 219 -3.30 -11.79 28.11
CA GLY A 219 -3.58 -10.73 29.07
C GLY A 219 -2.45 -9.70 29.22
N ILE A 220 -1.43 -9.73 28.37
CA ILE A 220 -0.35 -8.74 28.33
C ILE A 220 -0.79 -7.63 27.36
N GLY A 221 -1.29 -6.51 27.90
CA GLY A 221 -1.83 -5.42 27.09
C GLY A 221 -0.79 -4.79 26.16
N TRP A 222 0.34 -4.37 26.70
CA TRP A 222 1.45 -3.74 25.97
C TRP A 222 2.78 -3.90 26.72
N THR A 223 3.88 -3.61 26.03
CA THR A 223 5.23 -3.50 26.58
C THR A 223 5.81 -2.13 26.25
N LYS A 224 6.58 -1.54 27.18
CA LYS A 224 7.35 -0.33 26.93
C LYS A 224 8.78 -0.71 26.54
N ARG A 225 9.32 -0.09 25.51
CA ARG A 225 10.70 -0.27 25.04
C ARG A 225 11.51 1.00 25.26
#